data_AF-A0A1C5G1F7-F1
#
_entry.id   AF-A0A1C5G1F7-F1
#
_cell.length_a   1.000
_cell.length_b   1.000
_cell.length_c   1.000
_cell.angle_alpha   90.00
_cell.angle_beta   90.00
_cell.angle_gamma   90.00
#
_symmetry.space_group_name_H-M   'P 1'
#
loop_
_entity.id
_entity.type
_entity.pdbx_description
1 polymer ?
#
loop_
_entity_poly.entity_id
_entity_poly.type
_entity_poly.pdbx_seq_one_letter_code
_entity_poly.pdbx_strand_id
1 'polypeptide(L)'
;MTGPLRPAFHEGQVLAAADLSATVEYARGGAARHARHLHEWGIVEGLGLVTEPRTDPLTGVRHVEVSVSAGIAVDGTGREAVVTEPVVLRESDFEEVNGADQPTDEPYPVFLTAADREPAWTPGPVSCSGSATGTRVEESYQILFGRLGDERLAAEQRPPAIGAPPA
;
A
#
# COMPACT_ATOMS: atom_id res chain seq x y z
N MET A 1 -11.83 7.76 27.61
CA MET A 1 -12.10 7.46 26.19
C MET A 1 -12.29 8.79 25.47
N THR A 2 -11.27 9.29 24.78
CA THR A 2 -11.36 10.54 24.01
C THR A 2 -11.43 10.20 22.53
N GLY A 3 -12.41 10.77 21.82
CA GLY A 3 -12.56 10.64 20.37
C GLY A 3 -11.44 11.37 19.60
N PRO A 4 -11.54 11.44 18.26
CA PRO A 4 -10.55 12.12 17.44
C PRO A 4 -10.44 13.60 17.84
N LEU A 5 -9.20 14.09 17.94
CA LEU A 5 -8.90 15.49 18.25
C LEU A 5 -8.80 16.29 16.96
N ARG A 6 -9.54 17.40 16.89
CA ARG A 6 -9.45 18.36 15.79
C ARG A 6 -8.59 19.55 16.23
N PRO A 7 -7.61 19.99 15.43
CA PRO A 7 -6.87 21.22 15.72
C PRO A 7 -7.78 22.43 15.86
N ALA A 8 -7.43 23.33 16.78
CA ALA A 8 -8.03 24.65 16.94
C ALA A 8 -6.90 25.68 16.91
N PHE A 9 -7.12 26.78 16.19
CA PHE A 9 -6.12 27.83 15.98
C PHE A 9 -6.61 29.14 16.56
N HIS A 10 -5.68 29.93 17.09
CA HIS A 10 -5.96 31.22 17.72
C HIS A 10 -5.12 32.33 17.09
N GLU A 11 -5.67 33.55 17.10
CA GLU A 11 -4.96 34.72 16.60
C GLU A 11 -3.65 34.96 17.36
N GLY A 12 -2.58 35.21 16.61
CA GLY A 12 -1.23 35.38 17.16
C GLY A 12 -0.52 34.09 17.59
N GLN A 13 -1.12 32.91 17.39
CA GLN A 13 -0.47 31.62 17.66
C GLN A 13 0.69 31.37 16.70
N VAL A 14 1.83 30.92 17.24
CA VAL A 14 2.94 30.37 16.44
C VAL A 14 2.60 28.91 16.11
N LEU A 15 2.56 28.58 14.83
CA LEU A 15 2.25 27.22 14.36
C LEU A 15 3.52 26.37 14.28
N ALA A 16 3.47 25.19 14.90
CA ALA A 16 4.48 24.16 14.75
C ALA A 16 4.12 23.20 13.61
N ALA A 17 5.10 22.43 13.13
CA ALA A 17 4.85 21.35 12.18
C ALA A 17 3.82 20.35 12.71
N ALA A 18 3.83 20.07 14.02
CA ALA A 18 2.86 19.18 14.67
C ALA A 18 1.41 19.65 14.54
N ASP A 19 1.16 20.96 14.56
CA ASP A 19 -0.21 21.51 14.40
C ASP A 19 -0.74 21.29 12.97
N LEU A 20 0.16 21.40 11.99
CA LEU A 20 -0.16 21.13 10.58
C LEU A 20 -0.34 19.63 10.34
N SER A 21 0.56 18.80 10.87
CA SER A 21 0.44 17.33 10.79
C SER A 21 -0.87 16.85 11.39
N ALA A 22 -1.26 17.37 12.55
CA ALA A 22 -2.53 17.02 13.20
C ALA A 22 -3.76 17.36 12.33
N THR A 23 -3.66 18.39 11.47
CA THR A 23 -4.73 18.73 10.52
C THR A 23 -4.84 17.67 9.41
N VAL A 24 -3.70 17.25 8.86
CA VAL A 24 -3.62 16.21 7.82
C VAL A 24 -4.10 14.86 8.38
N GLU A 25 -3.61 14.47 9.55
CA GLU A 25 -3.99 13.23 10.24
C GLU A 25 -5.48 13.20 10.59
N TYR A 26 -6.05 14.32 11.06
CA TYR A 26 -7.49 14.40 11.34
C TYR A 26 -8.32 14.17 10.08
N ALA A 27 -7.93 14.77 8.96
CA ALA A 27 -8.61 14.60 7.67
C ALA A 27 -8.48 13.16 7.15
N ARG A 28 -7.25 12.62 7.09
CA ARG A 28 -6.98 11.22 6.68
C ARG A 28 -7.74 10.22 7.54
N GLY A 29 -7.71 10.38 8.85
CA GLY A 29 -8.46 9.54 9.77
C GLY A 29 -9.98 9.65 9.61
N GLY A 30 -10.49 10.82 9.20
CA GLY A 30 -11.89 10.99 8.82
C GLY A 30 -12.28 10.17 7.60
N ALA A 31 -11.48 10.25 6.53
CA ALA A 31 -11.68 9.48 5.30
C ALA A 31 -11.59 7.96 5.56
N ALA A 32 -10.55 7.50 6.27
CA ALA A 32 -10.40 6.09 6.60
C ALA A 32 -11.58 5.53 7.42
N ARG A 33 -12.08 6.30 8.41
CA ARG A 33 -13.28 5.91 9.16
C ARG A 33 -14.51 5.85 8.26
N HIS A 34 -14.68 6.77 7.32
CA HIS A 34 -15.78 6.74 6.35
C HIS A 34 -15.69 5.47 5.49
N ALA A 35 -14.55 5.23 4.85
CA ALA A 35 -14.31 4.09 3.99
C ALA A 35 -14.61 2.77 4.73
N ARG A 36 -14.02 2.60 5.91
CA ARG A 36 -14.14 1.36 6.68
C ARG A 36 -15.55 1.04 7.21
N HIS A 37 -16.31 2.05 7.63
CA HIS A 37 -17.59 1.80 8.34
C HIS A 37 -18.83 2.02 7.47
N LEU A 38 -18.67 2.62 6.28
CA LEU A 38 -19.79 2.85 5.35
C LEU A 38 -19.66 2.04 4.06
N HIS A 39 -18.53 1.38 3.82
CA HIS A 39 -18.28 0.62 2.59
C HIS A 39 -17.66 -0.74 2.89
N GLU A 40 -17.78 -1.64 1.93
CA GLU A 40 -16.96 -2.85 1.88
C GLU A 40 -15.55 -2.49 1.42
N TRP A 41 -14.58 -3.26 1.91
CA TRP A 41 -13.16 -3.10 1.61
C TRP A 41 -12.74 -4.18 0.60
N GLY A 42 -11.62 -3.95 -0.10
CA GLY A 42 -11.15 -4.79 -1.20
C GLY A 42 -10.73 -3.98 -2.43
N ILE A 43 -10.70 -4.64 -3.58
CA ILE A 43 -10.38 -4.01 -4.87
C ILE A 43 -11.57 -3.14 -5.30
N VAL A 44 -11.30 -1.86 -5.53
CA VAL A 44 -12.30 -0.88 -5.99
C VAL A 44 -12.38 -0.87 -7.51
N GLU A 45 -11.21 -0.78 -8.16
CA GLU A 45 -11.08 -0.74 -9.62
C GLU A 45 -9.71 -1.27 -10.03
N GLY A 46 -9.64 -1.99 -11.16
CA GLY A 46 -8.37 -2.46 -11.73
C GLY A 46 -7.71 -3.56 -10.89
N LEU A 47 -6.38 -3.50 -10.75
CA LEU A 47 -5.56 -4.45 -9.96
C LEU A 47 -5.68 -5.93 -10.36
N GLY A 48 -6.19 -6.20 -11.56
CA GLY A 48 -6.22 -7.55 -12.13
C GLY A 48 -4.81 -8.02 -12.49
N LEU A 49 -4.57 -9.32 -12.34
CA LEU A 49 -3.37 -9.98 -12.85
C LEU A 49 -3.51 -10.24 -14.35
N VAL A 50 -2.51 -9.82 -15.11
CA VAL A 50 -2.41 -10.02 -16.56
C VAL A 50 -1.22 -10.92 -16.84
N THR A 51 -1.45 -11.98 -17.60
CA THR A 51 -0.42 -12.95 -17.99
C THR A 51 -0.09 -12.81 -19.47
N GLU A 52 1.17 -12.63 -19.81
CA GLU A 52 1.64 -12.57 -21.19
C GLU A 52 2.69 -13.66 -21.46
N PRO A 53 2.54 -14.45 -22.55
CA PRO A 53 3.58 -15.39 -22.94
C PRO A 53 4.80 -14.63 -23.45
N ARG A 54 5.96 -14.91 -22.85
CA ARG A 54 7.25 -14.32 -23.21
C ARG A 54 8.26 -15.39 -23.58
N THR A 55 9.29 -14.97 -24.31
CA THR A 55 10.47 -15.79 -24.57
C THR A 55 11.68 -14.97 -24.15
N ASP A 56 12.51 -15.52 -23.27
CA ASP A 56 13.76 -14.90 -22.90
C ASP A 56 14.65 -14.80 -24.17
N PRO A 57 15.07 -13.60 -24.58
CA PRO A 57 15.83 -13.41 -25.81
C PRO A 57 17.26 -13.97 -25.74
N LEU A 58 17.80 -14.19 -24.53
CA LEU A 58 19.15 -14.72 -24.31
C LEU A 58 19.15 -16.25 -24.21
N THR A 59 18.17 -16.82 -23.51
CA THR A 59 18.12 -18.27 -23.26
C THR A 59 17.18 -19.03 -24.20
N GLY A 60 16.25 -18.33 -24.85
CA GLY A 60 15.20 -18.93 -25.70
C GLY A 60 14.12 -19.66 -24.90
N VAL A 61 14.14 -19.59 -23.57
CA VAL A 61 13.17 -20.26 -22.70
C VAL A 61 11.85 -19.48 -22.70
N ARG A 62 10.74 -20.21 -22.91
CA ARG A 62 9.39 -19.65 -22.81
C ARG A 62 8.98 -19.56 -21.34
N HIS A 63 8.46 -18.41 -20.95
CA HIS A 63 7.91 -18.16 -19.61
C HIS A 63 6.61 -17.35 -19.74
N VAL A 64 5.92 -17.21 -18.62
CA VAL A 64 4.73 -16.36 -18.51
C VAL A 64 5.10 -15.18 -17.64
N GLU A 65 5.12 -13.99 -18.23
CA GLU A 65 5.25 -12.74 -17.48
C GLU A 65 3.90 -12.42 -16.84
N VAL A 66 3.91 -12.11 -15.55
CA VAL A 66 2.71 -11.74 -14.80
C VAL A 66 2.84 -10.29 -14.36
N SER A 67 1.81 -9.49 -14.58
CA SER A 67 1.77 -8.10 -14.12
C SER A 67 0.47 -7.78 -13.37
N VAL A 68 0.54 -6.85 -12.42
CA VAL A 68 -0.63 -6.25 -11.78
C VAL A 68 -0.99 -5.00 -12.57
N SER A 69 -2.21 -4.92 -13.08
CA SER A 69 -2.72 -3.71 -13.76
C SER A 69 -2.90 -2.53 -12.79
N ALA A 70 -2.87 -1.31 -13.31
CA ALA A 70 -3.18 -0.11 -12.54
C ALA A 70 -4.58 -0.20 -11.90
N GLY A 71 -4.76 0.42 -10.74
CA GLY A 71 -6.03 0.38 -10.02
C GLY A 71 -5.91 0.84 -8.56
N ILE A 72 -7.01 0.66 -7.83
CA ILE A 72 -7.17 1.11 -6.45
C ILE A 72 -7.79 0.00 -5.61
N ALA A 73 -7.29 -0.17 -4.40
CA ALA A 73 -7.91 -0.99 -3.36
C ALA A 73 -8.03 -0.19 -2.05
N VAL A 74 -8.99 -0.58 -1.22
CA VAL A 74 -9.14 -0.08 0.15
C VAL A 74 -8.98 -1.27 1.10
N ASP A 75 -8.09 -1.15 2.08
CA ASP A 75 -7.89 -2.22 3.07
C ASP A 75 -8.93 -2.20 4.20
N GLY A 76 -8.90 -3.21 5.08
CA GLY A 76 -9.83 -3.32 6.21
C GLY A 76 -9.71 -2.21 7.26
N THR A 77 -8.68 -1.35 7.17
CA THR A 77 -8.53 -0.15 8.01
C THR A 77 -9.17 1.09 7.38
N GLY A 78 -9.56 1.01 6.11
CA GLY A 78 -10.08 2.11 5.31
C GLY A 78 -8.99 2.92 4.59
N ARG A 79 -7.77 2.38 4.51
CA ARG A 79 -6.65 3.03 3.82
C ARG A 79 -6.63 2.63 2.36
N GLU A 80 -6.39 3.59 1.49
CA GLU A 80 -6.32 3.40 0.05
C GLU A 80 -4.89 2.98 -0.37
N ALA A 81 -4.80 2.03 -1.30
CA ALA A 81 -3.59 1.65 -2.02
C ALA A 81 -3.82 1.91 -3.51
N VAL A 82 -3.01 2.79 -4.09
CA VAL A 82 -3.14 3.22 -5.50
C VAL A 82 -1.95 2.73 -6.31
N VAL A 83 -2.22 1.93 -7.33
CA VAL A 83 -1.24 1.49 -8.32
C VAL A 83 -1.50 2.29 -9.60
N THR A 84 -0.64 3.25 -9.91
CA THR A 84 -0.86 4.19 -11.02
C THR A 84 -0.50 3.63 -12.39
N GLU A 85 0.38 2.63 -12.44
CA GLU A 85 0.88 2.01 -13.68
C GLU A 85 1.04 0.49 -13.49
N PRO A 86 0.98 -0.32 -14.57
CA PRO A 86 1.19 -1.76 -14.47
C PRO A 86 2.54 -2.12 -13.86
N VAL A 87 2.55 -3.09 -12.95
CA VAL A 87 3.75 -3.58 -12.26
C VAL A 87 4.02 -5.01 -12.68
N VAL A 88 5.17 -5.25 -13.31
CA VAL A 88 5.63 -6.61 -13.61
C VAL A 88 6.11 -7.29 -12.32
N LEU A 89 5.57 -8.48 -12.05
CA LEU A 89 5.95 -9.31 -10.92
C LEU A 89 7.14 -10.18 -11.31
N ARG A 90 8.14 -10.28 -10.44
CA ARG A 90 9.33 -11.09 -10.73
C ARG A 90 9.03 -12.55 -10.44
N GLU A 91 9.39 -13.44 -11.35
CA GLU A 91 9.22 -14.89 -11.19
C GLU A 91 9.94 -15.39 -9.93
N SER A 92 11.12 -14.83 -9.64
CA SER A 92 11.91 -15.16 -8.45
C SER A 92 11.16 -14.94 -7.13
N ASP A 93 10.26 -13.96 -7.08
CA ASP A 93 9.50 -13.67 -5.85
C ASP A 93 8.45 -14.76 -5.58
N PHE A 94 7.90 -15.40 -6.63
CA PHE A 94 7.03 -16.57 -6.49
C PHE A 94 7.83 -17.82 -6.07
N GLU A 95 8.98 -18.03 -6.71
CA GLU A 95 9.89 -19.15 -6.43
C GLU A 95 10.44 -19.10 -5.00
N GLU A 96 10.73 -17.91 -4.47
CA GLU A 96 11.23 -17.75 -3.10
C GLU A 96 10.22 -18.27 -2.07
N VAL A 97 8.92 -18.06 -2.31
CA VAL A 97 7.86 -18.41 -1.36
C VAL A 97 7.38 -19.84 -1.54
N ASN A 98 7.23 -20.30 -2.78
CA ASN A 98 6.59 -21.57 -3.13
C ASN A 98 7.55 -22.57 -3.79
N GLY A 99 8.81 -22.22 -4.06
CA GLY A 99 9.72 -23.06 -4.85
C GLY A 99 9.38 -23.04 -6.35
N ALA A 100 10.36 -23.38 -7.18
CA ALA A 100 10.21 -23.42 -8.63
C ALA A 100 9.41 -24.64 -9.11
N ASP A 101 8.61 -24.45 -10.16
CA ASP A 101 7.96 -25.49 -10.97
C ASP A 101 7.15 -26.54 -10.18
N GLN A 102 6.49 -26.14 -9.09
CA GLN A 102 5.59 -27.05 -8.38
C GLN A 102 4.34 -27.36 -9.23
N PRO A 103 4.04 -28.65 -9.52
CA PRO A 103 2.80 -29.00 -10.20
C PRO A 103 1.63 -28.80 -9.24
N THR A 104 0.85 -27.75 -9.46
CA THR A 104 -0.31 -27.40 -8.65
C THR A 104 -1.44 -26.80 -9.49
N ASP A 105 -2.68 -27.07 -9.08
CA ASP A 105 -3.87 -26.39 -9.58
C ASP A 105 -4.31 -25.27 -8.61
N GLU A 106 -3.63 -25.09 -7.47
CA GLU A 106 -3.90 -24.02 -6.53
C GLU A 106 -3.38 -22.67 -7.05
N PRO A 107 -4.12 -21.56 -6.87
CA PRO A 107 -3.67 -20.26 -7.30
C PRO A 107 -2.49 -19.79 -6.46
N TYR A 108 -1.53 -19.11 -7.10
CA TYR A 108 -0.45 -18.41 -6.41
C TYR A 108 -0.97 -17.09 -5.83
N PRO A 109 -1.02 -16.92 -4.49
CA PRO A 109 -1.62 -15.72 -3.91
C PRO A 109 -0.70 -14.51 -4.05
N VAL A 110 -1.27 -13.39 -4.48
CA VAL A 110 -0.61 -12.09 -4.53
C VAL A 110 -1.47 -11.11 -3.72
N PHE A 111 -0.86 -10.48 -2.72
CA PHE A 111 -1.52 -9.53 -1.83
C PHE A 111 -0.99 -8.12 -2.07
N LEU A 112 -1.87 -7.13 -1.90
CA LEU A 112 -1.55 -5.72 -1.96
C LEU A 112 -1.83 -5.09 -0.59
N THR A 113 -0.88 -4.30 -0.09
CA THR A 113 -1.08 -3.47 1.10
C THR A 113 -0.68 -2.03 0.80
N ALA A 114 -1.36 -1.07 1.41
CA ALA A 114 -0.90 0.30 1.43
C ALA A 114 0.41 0.40 2.25
N ALA A 115 1.31 1.28 1.86
CA ALA A 115 2.60 1.48 2.52
C ALA A 115 3.00 2.95 2.45
N ASP A 116 3.40 3.56 3.55
CA ASP A 116 3.93 4.92 3.53
C ASP A 116 5.43 4.83 3.32
N ARG A 117 5.95 5.55 2.33
CA ARG A 117 7.38 5.59 2.01
C ARG A 117 7.89 7.01 2.14
N GLU A 118 9.06 7.14 2.75
CA GLU A 118 9.81 8.39 2.61
C GLU A 118 10.41 8.41 1.21
N PRO A 119 10.06 9.39 0.35
CA PRO A 119 10.61 9.46 -0.99
C PRO A 119 12.13 9.62 -0.90
N ALA A 120 12.84 9.00 -1.83
CA ALA A 120 14.30 9.10 -1.89
C ALA A 120 14.72 10.58 -1.88
N TRP A 121 15.54 10.92 -0.91
CA TRP A 121 16.04 12.28 -0.76
C TRP A 121 16.91 12.68 -1.94
N THR A 122 16.58 13.77 -2.64
CA THR A 122 17.52 14.45 -3.55
C THR A 122 18.21 15.60 -2.80
N PRO A 123 19.55 15.57 -2.57
CA PRO A 123 20.24 16.60 -1.79
C PRO A 123 20.13 17.97 -2.47
N GLY A 124 19.29 18.84 -1.90
CA GLY A 124 19.26 20.28 -2.19
C GLY A 124 20.15 21.06 -1.20
N PRO A 125 20.39 22.36 -1.46
CA PRO A 125 21.21 23.18 -0.58
C PRO A 125 20.60 23.21 0.83
N VAL A 126 21.33 22.64 1.79
CA VAL A 126 21.01 22.63 3.21
C VAL A 126 21.27 24.01 3.81
N SER A 127 20.29 24.56 4.53
CA SER A 127 20.49 25.70 5.44
C SER A 127 21.31 25.24 6.65
N CYS A 128 22.27 26.05 7.10
CA CYS A 128 23.27 25.74 8.14
C CYS A 128 22.72 25.47 9.56
N SER A 129 21.43 25.18 9.74
CA SER A 129 20.80 25.03 11.06
C SER A 129 19.90 23.80 11.25
N GLY A 130 19.79 22.91 10.26
CA GLY A 130 18.97 21.70 10.39
C GLY A 130 19.58 20.51 9.68
N SER A 131 19.47 19.34 10.30
CA SER A 131 19.55 18.08 9.56
C SER A 131 18.50 18.14 8.47
N ALA A 132 18.92 17.85 7.24
CA ALA A 132 18.01 17.71 6.14
C ALA A 132 16.98 16.62 6.52
N THR A 133 15.70 16.99 6.71
CA THR A 133 14.57 16.06 6.96
C THR A 133 13.57 16.09 5.79
N GLY A 134 13.08 14.91 5.38
CA GLY A 134 12.14 14.77 4.27
C GLY A 134 10.88 15.59 4.55
N THR A 135 10.36 16.28 3.53
CA THR A 135 9.19 17.18 3.69
C THR A 135 7.88 16.56 3.21
N ARG A 136 7.95 15.33 2.68
CA ARG A 136 6.82 14.60 2.08
C ARG A 136 6.90 13.13 2.47
N VAL A 137 5.74 12.51 2.57
CA VAL A 137 5.54 11.07 2.66
C VAL A 137 4.77 10.67 1.41
N GLU A 138 5.22 9.62 0.74
CA GLU A 138 4.53 9.00 -0.38
C GLU A 138 3.57 7.94 0.16
N GLU A 139 2.28 8.09 -0.13
CA GLU A 139 1.29 7.03 0.05
C GLU A 139 1.46 6.03 -1.10
N SER A 140 2.22 4.98 -0.83
CA SER A 140 2.60 3.94 -1.79
C SER A 140 1.89 2.63 -1.47
N TYR A 141 2.36 1.55 -2.09
CA TYR A 141 1.88 0.21 -1.87
C TYR A 141 3.04 -0.79 -1.81
N GLN A 142 2.72 -1.99 -1.33
CA GLN A 142 3.62 -3.13 -1.37
C GLN A 142 2.85 -4.35 -1.87
N ILE A 143 3.49 -5.08 -2.79
CA ILE A 143 3.01 -6.36 -3.28
C ILE A 143 3.72 -7.45 -2.49
N LEU A 144 2.95 -8.40 -1.98
CA LEU A 144 3.43 -9.53 -1.19
C LEU A 144 3.01 -10.84 -1.87
N PHE A 145 3.87 -11.84 -1.81
CA PHE A 145 3.62 -13.16 -2.39
C PHE A 145 3.28 -14.14 -1.27
N GLY A 146 2.14 -14.79 -1.38
CA GLY A 146 1.65 -15.77 -0.42
C GLY A 146 2.09 -17.19 -0.76
N ARG A 147 2.00 -18.07 0.24
CA ARG A 147 2.11 -19.51 0.02
C ARG A 147 0.82 -20.05 -0.59
N LEU A 148 0.92 -21.13 -1.35
CA LEU A 148 -0.27 -21.86 -1.84
C LEU A 148 -1.23 -22.16 -0.67
N GLY A 149 -2.50 -21.78 -0.81
CA GLY A 149 -3.52 -21.89 0.22
C GLY A 149 -3.72 -20.62 1.08
N ASP A 150 -2.77 -19.68 1.08
CA ASP A 150 -2.87 -18.44 1.85
C ASP A 150 -4.00 -17.53 1.34
N GLU A 151 -4.49 -17.72 0.10
CA GLU A 151 -5.64 -16.98 -0.41
C GLU A 151 -6.90 -17.17 0.46
N ARG A 152 -6.99 -18.30 1.16
CA ARG A 152 -8.11 -18.61 2.07
C ARG A 152 -8.09 -17.72 3.31
N LEU A 153 -6.91 -17.26 3.73
CA LEU A 153 -6.75 -16.35 4.87
C LEU A 153 -7.36 -14.98 4.60
N ALA A 154 -7.50 -14.58 3.32
CA ALA A 154 -8.15 -13.32 2.96
C ALA A 154 -9.60 -13.27 3.48
N ALA A 155 -10.33 -14.40 3.46
CA ALA A 155 -11.70 -14.49 3.96
C ALA A 155 -11.80 -14.41 5.49
N GLU A 156 -10.70 -14.65 6.21
CA GLU A 156 -10.65 -14.63 7.66
C GLU A 156 -10.25 -13.26 8.23
N GLN A 157 -9.80 -12.35 7.36
CA GLN A 157 -9.39 -11.01 7.76
C GLN A 157 -10.55 -10.26 8.41
N ARG A 158 -10.25 -9.63 9.55
CA ARG A 158 -11.21 -8.83 10.31
C ARG A 158 -10.75 -7.38 10.33
N PRO A 159 -11.66 -6.42 10.09
CA PRO A 159 -11.32 -5.03 10.26
C PRO A 159 -10.92 -4.80 11.73
N PRO A 160 -9.97 -3.87 11.99
CA PRO A 160 -9.57 -3.57 13.35
C PRO A 160 -10.75 -3.06 14.21
N ALA A 161 -10.57 -2.99 15.53
CA ALA A 161 -11.58 -2.42 16.40
C ALA A 161 -11.86 -0.94 16.07
N ILE A 162 -13.06 -0.44 16.41
CA ILE A 162 -13.52 0.95 16.14
C ILE A 162 -12.51 2.01 16.62
N GLY A 163 -11.85 1.78 17.76
CA GLY A 163 -10.88 2.70 18.35
C GLY A 163 -9.42 2.48 17.95
N ALA A 164 -9.13 1.50 17.10
CA ALA A 164 -7.78 1.31 16.60
C ALA A 164 -7.40 2.45 15.63
N PRO A 165 -6.16 2.94 15.67
CA PRO A 165 -5.68 3.89 14.66
C PRO A 165 -5.74 3.23 13.26
N PRO A 166 -5.93 4.02 12.19
CA PRO A 166 -5.64 3.55 10.84
C PRO A 166 -4.16 3.13 10.77
N ALA A 167 -3.87 2.03 10.07
CA ALA A 167 -2.51 1.48 9.94
C ALA A 167 -1.63 2.31 9.03
#